data_AF-A0A438H0C5-F1
#
_entry.id   AF-A0A438H0C5-F1
#
_cell.length_a   1.000
_cell.length_b   1.000
_cell.length_c   1.000
_cell.angle_alpha   90.00
_cell.angle_beta   90.00
_cell.angle_gamma   90.00
#
_symmetry.space_group_name_H-M   'P 1'
#
loop_
_entity.id
_entity.type
_entity.pdbx_description
1 polymer ?
#
loop_
_entity_poly.entity_id
_entity_poly.type
_entity_poly.pdbx_seq_one_letter_code
_entity_poly.pdbx_strand_id
1 'polypeptide(L)'
;MAADTTSPYSPTDYFLLDCGSSSNTTTSFDGRTWGGDSASKFSSSNAQNVSFESTADRQQASVEQVPYMTARIFNSQFTYTFPVSAGPKFVRLYFYPAVYSGIHESDFFFNVTSGVYTLLSNFSASLTVAAMNPK
;
A
#
# COMPACT_ATOMS: atom_id res chain seq x y z
N MET A 1 -31.45 -26.27 13.13
CA MET A 1 -30.11 -26.08 12.54
C MET A 1 -29.31 -25.27 13.54
N ALA A 2 -28.29 -25.85 14.17
CA ALA A 2 -27.41 -25.10 15.07
C ALA A 2 -26.45 -24.27 14.20
N ALA A 3 -26.41 -22.96 14.41
CA ALA A 3 -25.41 -22.11 13.80
C ALA A 3 -24.05 -22.48 14.40
N ASP A 4 -23.08 -22.82 13.55
CA ASP A 4 -21.70 -23.03 13.96
C ASP A 4 -21.12 -21.69 14.41
N THR A 5 -21.01 -21.47 15.72
CA THR A 5 -20.54 -20.21 16.30
C THR A 5 -19.01 -20.19 16.38
N THR A 6 -18.33 -20.34 15.25
CA THR A 6 -16.89 -20.16 15.18
C THR A 6 -16.57 -18.67 15.32
N SER A 7 -15.81 -18.30 16.35
CA SER A 7 -15.31 -16.93 16.49
C SER A 7 -14.50 -16.55 15.24
N PRO A 8 -14.65 -15.31 14.73
CA PRO A 8 -13.78 -14.79 13.68
C PRO A 8 -12.31 -14.94 14.08
N TYR A 9 -11.47 -15.25 13.09
CA TYR A 9 -10.02 -15.32 13.29
C TYR A 9 -9.47 -13.95 13.69
N SER A 10 -8.66 -13.91 14.75
CA SER A 10 -7.90 -12.73 15.16
C SER A 10 -6.43 -12.90 14.74
N PRO A 11 -5.92 -12.08 13.80
CA PRO A 11 -4.54 -12.19 13.34
C PRO A 11 -3.53 -11.83 14.43
N THR A 12 -2.52 -12.68 14.61
CA THR A 12 -1.40 -12.41 15.54
C THR A 12 -0.53 -11.25 15.07
N ASP A 13 -0.34 -11.16 13.74
CA ASP A 13 0.39 -10.10 13.08
C ASP A 13 -0.58 -9.30 12.20
N TYR A 14 -0.86 -8.05 12.58
CA TYR A 14 -1.79 -7.19 11.86
C TYR A 14 -1.21 -5.80 11.68
N PHE A 15 -0.75 -5.53 10.46
CA PHE A 15 -0.12 -4.27 10.08
C PHE A 15 -0.93 -3.61 8.98
N LEU A 16 -1.30 -2.35 9.21
CA LEU A 16 -1.93 -1.47 8.23
C LEU A 16 -1.07 -0.23 8.10
N LEU A 17 -0.43 -0.08 6.95
CA LEU A 17 0.53 0.99 6.68
C LEU A 17 -0.01 1.86 5.55
N ASP A 18 -0.17 3.15 5.83
CA ASP A 18 -0.61 4.19 4.91
C ASP A 18 0.62 4.89 4.32
N CYS A 19 1.05 4.44 3.15
CA CYS A 19 2.29 4.88 2.53
C CYS A 19 2.18 6.36 2.09
N GLY A 20 3.19 7.18 2.37
CA GLY A 20 3.15 8.60 2.05
C GLY A 20 2.46 9.47 3.10
N SER A 21 1.82 8.86 4.09
CA SER A 21 1.13 9.58 5.15
C SER A 21 2.08 9.93 6.30
N SER A 22 2.01 11.18 6.75
CA SER A 22 2.73 11.67 7.92
C SER A 22 1.95 11.52 9.23
N SER A 23 0.71 11.04 9.15
CA SER A 23 -0.15 10.86 10.31
C SER A 23 0.28 9.61 11.10
N ASN A 24 0.40 9.73 12.43
CA ASN A 24 0.71 8.57 13.28
C ASN A 24 -0.34 7.47 13.13
N THR A 25 -1.62 7.85 13.10
CA THR A 25 -2.75 6.94 12.86
C THR A 25 -3.90 7.67 12.18
N THR A 26 -4.54 7.03 11.21
CA THR A 26 -5.77 7.49 10.57
C THR A 26 -6.79 6.36 10.48
N THR A 27 -8.06 6.63 10.78
CA THR A 27 -9.13 5.65 10.66
C THR A 27 -9.76 5.72 9.28
N SER A 28 -9.75 4.61 8.55
CA SER A 28 -10.42 4.46 7.25
C SER A 28 -11.94 4.31 7.40
N PHE A 29 -12.68 4.42 6.30
CA PHE A 29 -14.15 4.43 6.31
C PHE A 29 -14.75 3.14 6.88
N ASP A 30 -14.09 2.00 6.68
CA ASP A 30 -14.50 0.70 7.23
C ASP A 30 -14.09 0.48 8.71
N GLY A 31 -13.58 1.52 9.37
CA GLY A 31 -13.22 1.51 10.79
C GLY A 31 -11.83 0.95 11.09
N ARG A 32 -11.03 0.56 10.08
CA ARG A 32 -9.65 0.12 10.31
C ARG A 32 -8.71 1.30 10.56
N THR A 33 -7.79 1.15 11.51
CA THR A 33 -6.75 2.14 11.84
C THR A 33 -5.46 1.85 11.09
N TRP A 34 -4.99 2.80 10.30
CA TRP A 34 -3.76 2.73 9.53
C TRP A 34 -2.69 3.65 10.13
N GLY A 35 -1.44 3.21 10.17
CA GLY A 35 -0.31 4.06 10.58
C GLY A 35 0.41 4.64 9.35
N GLY A 36 0.81 5.91 9.40
CA GLY A 36 1.62 6.52 8.35
C GLY A 36 3.04 5.98 8.31
N ASP A 37 3.68 6.06 7.15
CA ASP A 37 5.00 5.46 6.93
C ASP A 37 6.19 6.43 6.99
N SER A 38 5.95 7.74 7.11
CA SER A 38 6.97 8.79 7.11
C SER A 38 8.04 8.64 8.19
N ALA A 39 7.60 8.25 9.39
CA ALA A 39 8.43 7.98 10.56
C ALA A 39 8.35 6.50 10.98
N SER A 40 7.92 5.63 10.08
CA SER A 40 7.70 4.22 10.41
C SER A 40 9.01 3.47 10.58
N LYS A 41 9.05 2.62 11.61
CA LYS A 41 10.12 1.65 11.86
C LYS A 41 10.20 0.53 10.82
N PHE A 42 9.24 0.46 9.90
CA PHE A 42 9.22 -0.55 8.83
C PHE A 42 10.00 -0.13 7.59
N SER A 43 10.32 1.16 7.45
CA SER A 43 11.05 1.72 6.31
C SER A 43 12.56 1.55 6.46
N SER A 44 13.29 1.44 5.33
CA SER A 44 14.75 1.41 5.35
C SER A 44 15.34 2.74 5.83
N SER A 45 16.54 2.72 6.42
CA SER A 45 17.20 3.93 6.95
C SER A 45 17.51 4.98 5.88
N ASN A 46 17.66 4.57 4.63
CA ASN A 46 17.91 5.45 3.49
C ASN A 46 16.63 5.95 2.81
N ALA A 47 15.43 5.68 3.38
CA ALA A 47 14.14 5.97 2.78
C ALA A 47 14.02 7.37 2.18
N GLN A 48 14.47 8.39 2.90
CA GLN A 48 14.36 9.80 2.48
C GLN A 48 15.26 10.15 1.27
N ASN A 49 16.27 9.34 0.97
CA ASN A 49 17.16 9.56 -0.17
C ASN A 49 16.67 8.85 -1.44
N VAL A 50 15.91 7.76 -1.29
CA VAL A 50 15.48 6.90 -2.40
C VAL A 50 13.98 6.96 -2.67
N SER A 51 13.24 7.70 -1.84
CA SER A 51 11.79 7.82 -1.93
C SER A 51 11.32 9.17 -1.41
N PHE A 52 10.09 9.54 -1.76
CA PHE A 52 9.42 10.71 -1.21
C PHE A 52 7.93 10.45 -1.04
N GLU A 53 7.30 11.26 -0.20
CA GLU A 53 5.87 11.21 0.10
C GLU A 53 5.12 12.10 -0.89
N SER A 54 3.97 11.64 -1.37
CA SER A 54 3.15 12.41 -2.29
C SER A 54 1.67 12.12 -2.07
N THR A 55 0.84 13.13 -2.30
CA THR A 55 -0.61 13.00 -2.33
C THR A 55 -1.05 12.98 -3.78
N ALA A 56 -2.01 12.11 -4.11
CA ALA A 56 -2.61 12.08 -5.42
C ALA A 56 -3.20 13.45 -5.77
N ASP A 57 -2.93 13.93 -6.98
CA ASP A 57 -3.37 15.24 -7.46
C ASP A 57 -4.90 15.41 -7.47
N ARG A 58 -5.61 14.30 -7.68
CA ARG A 58 -7.07 14.25 -7.79
C ARG A 58 -7.63 13.04 -7.08
N GLN A 59 -8.71 13.29 -6.36
CA GLN A 59 -9.52 12.24 -5.77
C GLN A 59 -10.70 11.89 -6.67
N GLN A 60 -10.79 10.62 -7.06
CA GLN A 60 -12.01 10.08 -7.67
C GLN A 60 -13.06 9.83 -6.58
N ALA A 61 -14.33 10.15 -6.86
CA ALA A 61 -15.42 10.02 -5.89
C ALA A 61 -15.64 8.56 -5.41
N SER A 62 -15.28 7.57 -6.23
CA SER A 62 -15.38 6.15 -5.90
C SER A 62 -14.18 5.60 -5.11
N VAL A 63 -13.17 6.42 -4.83
CA VAL A 63 -11.93 5.99 -4.17
C VAL A 63 -11.86 6.60 -2.77
N GLU A 64 -11.76 5.74 -1.76
CA GLU A 64 -11.61 6.15 -0.37
C GLU A 64 -10.31 6.92 -0.16
N GLN A 65 -10.26 7.81 0.85
CA GLN A 65 -9.03 8.55 1.14
C GLN A 65 -7.91 7.67 1.68
N VAL A 66 -8.23 6.82 2.66
CA VAL A 66 -7.25 5.98 3.35
C VAL A 66 -7.42 4.55 2.86
N PRO A 67 -6.38 3.89 2.33
CA PRO A 67 -4.98 4.32 2.22
C PRO A 67 -4.58 4.83 0.80
N TYR A 68 -5.52 5.31 -0.01
CA TYR A 68 -5.28 5.50 -1.46
C TYR A 68 -4.78 6.89 -1.85
N MET A 69 -5.15 7.94 -1.11
CA MET A 69 -4.83 9.32 -1.50
C MET A 69 -3.39 9.72 -1.21
N THR A 70 -2.70 9.00 -0.33
CA THR A 70 -1.27 9.16 -0.08
C THR A 70 -0.49 7.98 -0.67
N ALA A 71 0.71 8.27 -1.17
CA ALA A 71 1.64 7.25 -1.65
C ALA A 71 3.08 7.62 -1.30
N ARG A 72 3.92 6.60 -1.13
CA ARG A 72 5.37 6.75 -1.16
C ARG A 72 5.88 6.38 -2.54
N ILE A 73 6.54 7.33 -3.19
CA ILE A 73 7.12 7.16 -4.53
C ILE A 73 8.58 6.78 -4.39
N PHE A 74 9.00 5.70 -5.07
CA PHE A 74 10.37 5.20 -5.02
C PHE A 74 11.13 5.60 -6.28
N ASN A 75 12.24 6.32 -6.13
CA ASN A 75 13.14 6.68 -7.22
C ASN A 75 14.19 5.59 -7.52
N SER A 76 14.34 4.63 -6.59
CA SER A 76 15.20 3.46 -6.73
C SER A 76 14.70 2.36 -5.79
N GLN A 77 15.42 1.23 -5.72
CA GLN A 77 15.01 0.10 -4.89
C GLN A 77 14.79 0.50 -3.42
N PHE A 78 13.62 0.12 -2.90
CA PHE A 78 13.20 0.37 -1.52
C PHE A 78 12.70 -0.94 -0.89
N THR A 79 12.97 -1.12 0.41
CA THR A 79 12.55 -2.30 1.16
C THR A 79 11.82 -1.91 2.43
N TYR A 80 10.60 -2.44 2.61
CA TYR A 80 9.97 -2.48 3.92
C TYR A 80 10.32 -3.77 4.66
N THR A 81 10.54 -3.67 5.97
CA THR A 81 10.80 -4.81 6.85
C THR A 81 9.75 -4.86 7.96
N PHE A 82 8.99 -5.96 8.02
CA PHE A 82 7.97 -6.18 9.04
C PHE A 82 8.41 -7.30 9.99
N PRO A 83 8.43 -7.06 11.31
CA PRO A 83 8.64 -8.13 12.28
C PRO A 83 7.35 -8.97 12.36
N VAL A 84 7.42 -10.23 11.94
CA VAL A 84 6.27 -11.15 11.91
C VAL A 84 6.61 -12.47 12.58
N SER A 85 5.61 -13.13 13.14
CA SER A 85 5.70 -14.52 13.59
C SER A 85 5.85 -15.48 12.42
N ALA A 86 6.41 -16.67 12.68
CA ALA A 86 6.49 -17.73 11.67
C ALA A 86 5.11 -18.18 11.18
N GLY A 87 5.03 -18.63 9.93
CA GLY A 87 3.81 -19.16 9.31
C GLY A 87 3.20 -18.23 8.25
N PRO A 88 2.13 -18.68 7.58
CA PRO A 88 1.52 -17.96 6.46
C PRO A 88 1.04 -16.56 6.85
N LYS A 89 1.14 -15.61 5.91
CA LYS A 89 0.70 -14.23 6.06
C LYS A 89 -0.05 -13.77 4.83
N PHE A 90 -1.07 -12.94 5.02
CA PHE A 90 -1.67 -12.19 3.92
C PHE A 90 -0.88 -10.92 3.69
N VAL A 91 -0.43 -10.72 2.45
CA VAL A 91 0.17 -9.46 2.00
C VAL A 91 -0.79 -8.83 1.00
N ARG A 92 -1.28 -7.63 1.31
CA ARG A 92 -2.16 -6.84 0.44
C ARG A 92 -1.45 -5.55 0.08
N LEU A 93 -1.27 -5.34 -1.22
CA LEU A 93 -0.68 -4.14 -1.78
C LEU A 93 -1.80 -3.27 -2.35
N TYR A 94 -1.82 -2.00 -1.97
CA TYR A 94 -2.86 -1.05 -2.37
C TYR A 94 -2.24 -0.06 -3.37
N PHE A 95 -2.85 0.06 -4.55
CA PHE A 95 -2.39 0.94 -5.61
C PHE A 95 -3.54 1.82 -6.09
N TYR A 96 -3.32 3.12 -6.14
CA TYR A 96 -4.19 4.08 -6.80
C TYR A 96 -3.40 4.76 -7.92
N PRO A 97 -3.67 4.46 -9.19
CA PRO A 97 -2.98 5.14 -10.29
C PRO A 97 -3.50 6.57 -10.43
N ALA A 98 -2.66 7.54 -10.05
CA ALA A 98 -2.92 8.97 -10.15
C ALA A 98 -1.60 9.73 -10.42
N VAL A 99 -1.69 11.05 -10.62
CA VAL A 99 -0.49 11.88 -10.73
C VAL A 99 0.04 12.16 -9.33
N TYR A 100 1.32 11.89 -9.11
CA TYR A 100 2.01 12.12 -7.84
C TYR A 100 3.20 13.05 -8.06
N SER A 101 3.20 14.21 -7.42
CA SER A 101 4.25 15.23 -7.56
C SER A 101 4.57 15.58 -9.03
N GLY A 102 3.56 15.57 -9.90
CA GLY A 102 3.69 15.85 -11.33
C GLY A 102 4.15 14.69 -12.22
N ILE A 103 4.41 13.51 -11.64
CA ILE A 103 4.72 12.28 -12.40
C ILE A 103 3.41 11.60 -12.78
N HIS A 104 3.24 11.28 -14.07
CA HIS A 104 2.01 10.68 -14.56
C HIS A 104 1.89 9.21 -14.18
N GLU A 105 0.66 8.75 -13.94
CA GLU A 105 0.36 7.38 -13.55
C GLU A 105 0.83 6.34 -14.58
N SER A 106 0.95 6.73 -15.85
CA SER A 106 1.45 5.91 -16.94
C SER A 106 2.94 5.62 -16.86
N ASP A 107 3.69 6.41 -16.09
CA ASP A 107 5.15 6.33 -16.05
C ASP A 107 5.64 5.35 -14.97
N PHE A 108 4.73 4.91 -14.09
CA PHE A 108 5.06 3.96 -13.04
C PHE A 108 5.05 2.51 -13.54
N PHE A 109 6.25 1.94 -13.68
CA PHE A 109 6.50 0.53 -13.87
C PHE A 109 7.47 0.01 -12.83
N PHE A 110 7.10 -1.04 -12.12
CA PHE A 110 7.95 -1.57 -11.05
C PHE A 110 7.75 -3.06 -10.81
N ASN A 111 8.70 -3.62 -10.07
CA ASN A 111 8.65 -4.99 -9.56
C ASN A 111 8.41 -4.96 -8.06
N VAL A 112 7.74 -5.98 -7.54
CA VAL A 112 7.63 -6.21 -6.09
C VAL A 112 8.09 -7.63 -5.80
N THR A 113 9.00 -7.76 -4.86
CA THR A 113 9.51 -9.05 -4.40
C THR A 113 9.33 -9.20 -2.90
N SER A 114 9.27 -10.44 -2.43
CA SER A 114 9.28 -10.80 -1.02
C SER A 114 10.09 -12.07 -0.83
N GLY A 115 11.27 -11.94 -0.21
CA GLY A 115 12.25 -13.02 -0.15
C GLY A 115 12.63 -13.50 -1.55
N VAL A 116 12.41 -14.79 -1.82
CA VAL A 116 12.70 -15.44 -3.11
C VAL A 116 11.59 -15.29 -4.14
N TYR A 117 10.45 -14.70 -3.76
CA TYR A 117 9.27 -14.63 -4.62
C TYR A 117 9.19 -13.27 -5.33
N THR A 118 8.84 -13.30 -6.61
CA THR A 118 8.39 -12.11 -7.34
C THR A 118 6.87 -12.06 -7.28
N LEU A 119 6.32 -11.03 -6.64
CA LEU A 119 4.88 -10.82 -6.49
C LEU A 119 4.30 -10.08 -7.70
N LEU A 120 5.03 -9.06 -8.18
CA LEU A 120 4.69 -8.24 -9.34
C LEU A 120 5.93 -8.05 -10.20
N SER A 121 5.76 -8.10 -11.52
CA SER A 121 6.85 -7.90 -12.48
C SER A 121 6.39 -7.00 -13.63
N ASN A 122 7.18 -5.97 -13.93
CA ASN A 122 6.89 -4.92 -14.89
C ASN A 122 5.45 -4.39 -14.76
N PHE A 123 5.01 -4.21 -13.52
CA PHE A 123 3.62 -3.92 -13.21
C PHE A 123 3.32 -2.44 -13.37
N SER A 124 2.19 -2.15 -14.01
CA SER A 124 1.59 -0.82 -14.08
C SER A 124 0.16 -0.87 -13.55
N ALA A 125 -0.09 -0.14 -12.47
CA ALA A 125 -1.43 -0.01 -11.90
C ALA A 125 -2.39 0.70 -12.88
N SER A 126 -1.89 1.71 -13.60
CA SER A 126 -2.68 2.47 -14.58
C SER A 126 -3.21 1.57 -15.69
N LEU A 127 -2.34 0.75 -16.31
CA LEU A 127 -2.76 -0.21 -17.34
C LEU A 127 -3.71 -1.27 -16.79
N THR A 128 -3.49 -1.73 -15.55
CA THR A 128 -4.35 -2.73 -14.90
C THR A 128 -5.77 -2.19 -14.70
N VAL A 129 -5.92 -0.98 -14.16
CA VAL A 129 -7.23 -0.34 -13.96
C VAL A 129 -7.91 -0.02 -15.29
N ALA A 130 -7.16 0.46 -16.29
CA ALA A 130 -7.69 0.72 -17.62
C ALA A 130 -8.26 -0.53 -18.29
N ALA A 131 -7.62 -1.70 -18.11
CA ALA A 131 -8.10 -2.96 -18.65
C ALA A 131 -9.37 -3.48 -17.95
N MET A 132 -9.58 -3.12 -16.67
CA MET A 132 -10.77 -3.52 -15.90
C MET A 132 -12.02 -2.70 -16.26
N ASN A 133 -11.83 -1.49 -16.77
CA ASN A 133 -12.90 -0.60 -17.24
C ASN A 133 -12.70 -0.26 -18.72
N PRO A 134 -12.87 -1.24 -19.64
CA PRO A 134 -12.75 -0.96 -21.06
C PRO A 134 -13.74 0.12 -21.47
N LYS A 135 -13.25 1.11 -22.22
CA LYS A 135 -14.08 2.17 -22.81
C LYS A 135 -15.11 1.60 -23.79
#